data_AF-A0A2E4DXV0-F1
#
_entry.id   AF-A0A2E4DXV0-F1
#
_cell.length_a   1.000
_cell.length_b   1.000
_cell.length_c   1.000
_cell.angle_alpha   90.00
_cell.angle_beta   90.00
_cell.angle_gamma   90.00
#
_symmetry.space_group_name_H-M   'P 1'
#
loop_
_entity.id
_entity.type
_entity.pdbx_description
1 polymer ?
#
loop_
_entity_poly.entity_id
_entity_poly.type
_entity_poly.pdbx_seq_one_letter_code
_entity_poly.pdbx_strand_id
1 'polypeptide(L)' 'MMNLDWRILLTIGIGMLIGSGVIFYWGYQLKTVGDSFSHIWVLALGFAWVGSDVIQKAITKRSNNSK' A
#
# COMPACT_ATOMS: atom_id res chain seq x y z
N MET A 1 -20.40 8.06 -9.29
CA MET A 1 -19.64 7.73 -8.07
C MET A 1 -19.54 6.21 -8.00
N MET A 2 -18.39 5.63 -8.36
CA MET A 2 -18.27 4.16 -8.44
C MET A 2 -18.52 3.55 -7.05
N ASN A 3 -19.59 2.77 -6.92
CA ASN A 3 -19.87 1.92 -5.77
C ASN A 3 -18.86 0.76 -5.76
N LEU A 4 -17.58 1.07 -5.54
CA LEU A 4 -16.59 0.04 -5.28
C LEU A 4 -16.93 -0.61 -3.95
N ASP A 5 -17.17 -1.92 -3.96
CA ASP A 5 -17.36 -2.69 -2.75
C ASP A 5 -16.16 -2.53 -1.80
N TRP A 6 -16.46 -2.47 -0.51
CA TRP A 6 -15.44 -2.38 0.53
C TRP A 6 -14.44 -3.55 0.45
N ARG A 7 -14.89 -4.71 -0.05
CA ARG A 7 -14.05 -5.87 -0.33
C ARG A 7 -12.98 -5.56 -1.37
N ILE A 8 -13.36 -4.92 -2.48
CA ILE A 8 -12.45 -4.56 -3.59
C ILE A 8 -11.41 -3.54 -3.10
N LEU A 9 -11.84 -2.52 -2.35
CA LEU A 9 -10.93 -1.56 -1.72
C LEU A 9 -9.93 -2.25 -0.77
N LEU A 10 -10.40 -3.21 0.04
CA LEU A 10 -9.52 -3.99 0.91
C LEU A 10 -8.51 -4.83 0.12
N THR A 11 -8.93 -5.49 -0.96
CA THR A 11 -8.04 -6.29 -1.80
C THR A 11 -6.98 -5.40 -2.48
N ILE A 12 -7.35 -4.21 -2.95
CA ILE A 12 -6.41 -3.25 -3.54
C ILE A 12 -5.40 -2.76 -2.48
N GLY A 13 -5.87 -2.41 -1.29
CA GLY A 13 -5.01 -1.94 -0.21
C GLY A 13 -4.02 -2.99 0.28
N ILE A 14 -4.46 -4.25 0.43
CA ILE A 14 -3.57 -5.39 0.75
C ILE A 14 -2.56 -5.61 -0.37
N GLY A 15 -2.99 -5.56 -1.64
CA GLY A 15 -2.08 -5.67 -2.79
C GLY A 15 -1.01 -4.58 -2.81
N MET A 16 -1.37 -3.33 -2.49
CA MET A 16 -0.43 -2.22 -2.37
C MET A 16 0.56 -2.40 -1.21
N LEU A 17 0.13 -2.93 -0.06
CA LEU A 17 1.02 -3.25 1.05
C LEU A 17 2.01 -4.37 0.70
N ILE A 18 1.55 -5.41 0.00
CA ILE A 18 2.43 -6.49 -0.50
C ILE A 18 3.46 -5.90 -1.47
N GLY A 19 3.00 -5.04 -2.40
CA GLY A 19 3.89 -4.32 -3.33
C GLY A 19 4.93 -3.47 -2.60
N SER A 20 4.54 -2.73 -1.56
CA SER A 20 5.47 -1.98 -0.70
C SER A 20 6.54 -2.89 -0.10
N GLY A 21 6.17 -4.06 0.45
CA GLY A 21 7.11 -5.03 1.00
C GLY A 21 8.12 -5.55 -0.04
N VAL A 22 7.68 -5.79 -1.28
CA VAL A 22 8.57 -6.20 -2.38
C VAL A 22 9.56 -5.09 -2.75
N ILE A 23 9.08 -3.85 -2.88
CA ILE A 23 9.92 -2.68 -3.18
C ILE A 23 10.93 -2.44 -2.04
N PHE A 24 10.50 -2.67 -0.80
CA PHE A 24 11.35 -2.57 0.38
C PHE A 24 12.46 -3.64 0.40
N TYR A 25 12.13 -4.89 0.07
CA TYR A 25 13.11 -5.97 -0.08
C TYR A 25 14.12 -5.67 -1.20
N TRP A 26 13.64 -5.16 -2.34
CA TRP A 26 14.50 -4.79 -3.46
C TRP A 26 15.38 -3.58 -3.11
N GLY A 27 14.81 -2.55 -2.48
CA GLY A 27 15.57 -1.42 -1.94
C GLY A 27 16.65 -1.86 -0.96
N TYR A 28 16.36 -2.82 -0.08
CA TYR A 28 17.35 -3.40 0.84
C TYR A 28 18.50 -4.10 0.09
N GLN A 29 18.21 -4.86 -0.96
CA GLN A 29 19.22 -5.44 -1.84
C GLN A 29 20.07 -4.34 -2.50
N LEU A 30 19.48 -3.26 -3.03
CA LEU A 30 20.24 -2.14 -3.60
C LEU A 30 21.14 -1.44 -2.57
N LYS A 31 20.77 -1.42 -1.29
CA LYS A 31 21.64 -0.94 -0.19
C LYS A 31 22.98 -1.66 -0.16
N THR A 32 22.93 -2.97 -0.39
CA THR A 32 24.12 -3.84 -0.35
C THR A 32 25.02 -3.66 -1.56
N VAL A 33 24.46 -3.15 -2.67
CA VAL A 33 25.16 -2.90 -3.94
C VAL A 33 25.67 -1.46 -4.06
N GLY A 34 25.27 -0.56 -3.15
CA GLY A 34 25.81 0.80 -3.04
C GLY A 34 25.19 1.83 -4.00
N ASP A 35 24.09 1.48 -4.66
CA ASP A 35 23.40 2.33 -5.64
C ASP A 35 22.24 3.12 -4.99
N SER A 36 21.70 4.12 -5.70
CA SER A 36 20.78 5.18 -5.23
C SER A 36 19.57 4.71 -4.38
N PHE A 37 19.85 4.41 -3.11
CA PHE A 37 18.94 3.79 -2.13
C PHE A 37 17.78 4.70 -1.70
N SER A 38 18.01 6.02 -1.72
CA SER A 38 17.10 7.00 -1.11
C SER A 38 15.74 7.09 -1.81
N HIS A 39 15.70 7.05 -3.15
CA HIS A 39 14.44 7.17 -3.90
C HIS A 39 13.52 5.96 -3.74
N ILE A 40 14.09 4.75 -3.71
CA ILE A 40 13.32 3.50 -3.69
C ILE A 40 12.63 3.31 -2.33
N TRP A 41 13.27 3.77 -1.25
CA TRP A 41 12.67 3.75 0.08
C TRP A 41 11.53 4.76 0.25
N VAL A 42 11.68 5.96 -0.31
CA VAL A 42 10.59 6.95 -0.32
C VAL A 42 9.39 6.43 -1.11
N LEU A 43 9.63 5.74 -2.23
CA LEU A 43 8.59 5.03 -2.99
C LEU A 43 7.92 3.94 -2.16
N ALA A 44 8.69 3.09 -1.47
CA ALA A 44 8.15 2.03 -0.62
C ALA A 44 7.27 2.60 0.52
N LEU A 45 7.71 3.68 1.17
CA LEU A 45 6.95 4.41 2.19
C LEU A 45 5.67 5.04 1.62
N GLY A 46 5.75 5.64 0.43
CA GLY A 46 4.58 6.17 -0.27
C GLY A 46 3.54 5.09 -0.57
N PHE A 47 3.97 3.93 -1.06
CA PHE A 47 3.09 2.78 -1.28
C PHE A 47 2.51 2.22 0.01
N ALA A 48 3.29 2.18 1.09
CA ALA A 48 2.79 1.77 2.41
C ALA A 48 1.71 2.74 2.92
N TRP A 49 1.94 4.06 2.76
CA TRP A 49 0.99 5.09 3.16
C TRP A 49 -0.31 5.00 2.35
N VAL A 50 -0.21 4.97 1.02
CA VAL A 50 -1.38 4.88 0.13
C VAL A 50 -2.13 3.56 0.36
N GLY A 51 -1.43 2.43 0.53
CA GLY A 51 -2.04 1.16 0.86
C GLY A 51 -2.81 1.21 2.18
N SER A 52 -2.25 1.84 3.21
CA SER A 52 -2.89 2.01 4.51
C SER A 52 -4.13 2.92 4.44
N ASP A 53 -4.07 4.04 3.70
CA ASP A 53 -5.21 4.95 3.48
C ASP A 53 -6.38 4.22 2.77
N VAL A 54 -6.06 3.40 1.76
CA VAL A 54 -7.05 2.61 1.03
C VAL A 54 -7.71 1.57 1.93
N ILE A 55 -6.96 0.92 2.82
CA ILE A 55 -7.51 -0.02 3.82
C ILE A 55 -8.41 0.71 4.82
N GLN A 56 -8.00 1.87 5.33
CA GLN A 56 -8.81 2.67 6.25
C GLN A 56 -10.14 3.11 5.60
N LYS A 57 -10.11 3.53 4.33
CA LYS A 57 -11.31 3.84 3.55
C LYS A 57 -12.20 2.61 3.36
N ALA A 58 -11.62 1.44 3.09
CA ALA A 58 -12.36 0.18 2.99
C ALA A 58 -13.10 -0.16 4.29
N ILE A 59 -12.42 -0.06 5.43
CA ILE A 59 -12.99 -0.34 6.76
C ILE A 59 -14.09 0.66 7.09
N THR A 60 -13.85 1.96 6.87
CA THR A 60 -14.85 3.01 7.07
C THR A 60 -16.10 2.77 6.21
N LYS A 61 -15.92 2.38 4.95
CA LYS A 61 -17.02 2.09 4.02
C LYS A 61 -17.80 0.83 4.42
N ARG A 62 -17.12 -0.19 4.96
CA ARG A 62 -17.78 -1.37 5.56
C ARG A 62 -18.61 -0.98 6.78
N SER A 63 -18.07 -0.15 7.66
CA SER A 63 -18.77 0.32 8.86
C SER A 63 -20.04 1.09 8.52
N ASN A 64 -19.99 1.96 7.51
CA ASN A 64 -21.16 2.74 7.07
C ASN A 64 -22.22 1.91 6.34
N ASN A 65 -21.85 0.80 5.69
CA ASN A 65 -22.81 -0.11 5.04
C ASN A 65 -23.53 -1.04 6.05
N SER A 66 -23.02 -1.15 7.28
CA SER A 66 -23.60 -1.99 8.34
C SER A 66 -24.59 -1.23 9.24
N LYS A 67 -24.86 0.04 8.95
CA LYS A 67 -25.68 0.95 9.74
C LYS A 67 -26.90 1.37 8.94
#